data_AF-A0A4Q3DAP1-F1
#
_entry.id   AF-A0A4Q3DAP1-F1
#
_cell.length_a   1.000
_cell.length_b   1.000
_cell.length_c   1.000
_cell.angle_alpha   90.00
_cell.angle_beta   90.00
_cell.angle_gamma   90.00
#
_symmetry.space_group_name_H-M   'P 1'
#
loop_
_entity.id
_entity.type
_entity.pdbx_description
1 polymer ?
#
loop_
_entity_poly.entity_id
_entity_poly.type
_entity_poly.pdbx_seq_one_letter_code
_entity_poly.pdbx_strand_id
1 'polypeptide(L)'
;FEVNRGGQVFFIHNRVQDLAQLGGMIHKLVPKASVGIAHGQLEGDALEDVMLKFVNGEFDVLVATTIIEAGLDIPNANTIIINHAHMFGLSDLHQMRGRVGRSNKKAFCYLLSPPLSTLTSEARKRLSAIEEFSDLGSGFNVAMRDLDIRGSGNLLGAEQSGFIAEIGFEMYHKILDEAIQELKEDEFQGVFQNEKPRPYVSFTQIDTDLEIMIPDEYVTSIAERYNLYTELSKVENETELNAFAKQLEDRFGPIPRPVKDMMNTVRLQWLGKSIGFEKVSLKKNILRGYFIANQQSPYFESKSFHRILQFVQDNPRRCNLKEVKSSLRISFEGIKTINEAVEILEEMAGQPVVA
;
A
#
# COMPACT_ATOMS: atom_id res chain seq x y z
N PHE A 1 3.52 -38.07 -9.68
CA PHE A 1 2.20 -37.82 -9.08
C PHE A 1 1.26 -37.18 -10.11
N GLU A 2 1.61 -36.02 -10.68
CA GLU A 2 0.75 -35.29 -11.62
C GLU A 2 0.29 -36.13 -12.84
N VAL A 3 1.23 -36.79 -13.52
CA VAL A 3 0.95 -37.65 -14.68
C VAL A 3 -0.04 -38.78 -14.33
N ASN A 4 0.05 -39.35 -13.12
CA ASN A 4 -0.86 -40.42 -12.69
C ASN A 4 -2.31 -39.93 -12.48
N ARG A 5 -2.54 -38.63 -12.26
CA ARG A 5 -3.89 -38.04 -12.14
C ARG A 5 -4.38 -37.39 -13.44
N GLY A 6 -3.69 -37.67 -14.56
CA GLY A 6 -3.99 -37.11 -15.88
C GLY A 6 -3.83 -35.60 -15.95
N GLY A 7 -2.94 -35.03 -15.13
CA GLY A 7 -2.58 -33.62 -15.18
C GLY A 7 -1.24 -33.40 -15.86
N GLN A 8 -0.97 -32.14 -16.19
CA GLN A 8 0.22 -31.75 -16.91
C GLN A 8 1.14 -30.87 -16.05
N VAL A 9 2.43 -30.88 -16.38
CA VAL A 9 3.48 -30.20 -15.60
C VAL A 9 4.18 -29.15 -16.44
N PHE A 10 4.33 -27.95 -15.88
CA PHE A 10 5.27 -26.96 -16.38
C PHE A 10 6.61 -27.09 -15.67
N PHE A 11 7.70 -27.14 -16.44
CA PHE A 11 9.06 -27.04 -15.93
C PHE A 11 9.71 -25.77 -16.49
N ILE A 12 9.91 -24.76 -15.65
CA ILE A 12 10.44 -23.47 -16.07
C ILE A 12 11.93 -23.40 -15.81
N HIS A 13 12.68 -22.93 -16.81
CA HIS A 13 14.10 -22.65 -16.69
C HIS A 13 14.46 -21.35 -17.42
N ASN A 14 15.42 -20.60 -16.89
CA ASN A 14 15.74 -19.25 -17.37
C ASN A 14 16.62 -19.21 -18.64
N ARG A 15 17.27 -20.33 -19.02
CA ARG A 15 18.23 -20.37 -20.13
C ARG A 15 17.78 -21.33 -21.22
N VAL A 16 17.58 -20.81 -22.43
CA VAL A 16 17.15 -21.60 -23.61
C VAL A 16 18.14 -22.73 -23.94
N GLN A 17 19.44 -22.44 -23.83
CA GLN A 17 20.51 -23.39 -24.15
C GLN A 17 20.45 -24.69 -23.34
N ASP A 18 19.93 -24.62 -22.11
CA ASP A 18 19.89 -25.77 -21.20
C ASP A 18 18.62 -26.63 -21.38
N LEU A 19 17.59 -26.12 -22.08
CA LEU A 19 16.27 -26.76 -22.13
C LEU A 19 16.32 -28.15 -22.75
N ALA A 20 17.09 -28.34 -23.82
CA ALA A 20 17.24 -29.64 -24.48
C ALA A 20 17.87 -30.68 -23.55
N GLN A 21 18.90 -30.28 -22.80
CA GLN A 21 19.56 -31.15 -21.83
C GLN A 21 18.63 -31.47 -20.65
N LEU A 22 17.90 -30.48 -20.14
CA LEU A 22 16.93 -30.65 -19.06
C LEU A 22 15.77 -31.55 -19.48
N GLY A 23 15.23 -31.37 -20.69
CA GLY A 23 14.20 -32.25 -21.24
C GLY A 23 14.67 -33.70 -21.36
N GLY A 24 15.89 -33.92 -21.87
CA GLY A 24 16.51 -35.24 -21.92
C GLY A 24 16.71 -35.86 -20.53
N MET A 25 17.10 -35.06 -19.54
CA MET A 25 17.24 -35.51 -18.15
C MET A 25 15.88 -35.91 -17.55
N ILE A 26 14.83 -35.11 -17.76
CA ILE A 26 13.47 -35.41 -17.29
C ILE A 26 12.97 -36.70 -17.92
N HIS A 27 13.16 -36.87 -19.24
CA HIS A 27 12.77 -38.10 -19.93
C HIS A 27 13.53 -39.33 -19.40
N LYS A 28 14.82 -39.19 -19.08
CA LYS A 28 15.61 -40.27 -18.46
C LYS A 28 15.12 -40.65 -17.06
N LEU A 29 14.73 -39.65 -16.26
CA LEU A 29 14.22 -39.86 -14.89
C LEU A 29 12.79 -40.38 -14.87
N VAL A 30 11.97 -39.97 -15.84
CA VAL A 30 10.56 -40.36 -15.97
C VAL A 30 10.27 -40.78 -17.42
N PRO A 31 10.67 -42.00 -17.83
CA PRO A 31 10.55 -42.45 -19.24
C PRO A 31 9.11 -42.58 -19.73
N LYS A 32 8.15 -42.65 -18.80
CA LYS A 32 6.72 -42.75 -19.11
C LYS A 32 6.06 -41.42 -19.44
N ALA A 33 6.72 -40.30 -19.16
CA ALA A 33 6.19 -38.97 -19.43
C ALA A 33 6.66 -38.48 -20.81
N SER A 34 5.73 -37.97 -21.61
CA SER A 34 6.06 -37.27 -22.84
C SER A 34 6.52 -35.84 -22.51
N VAL A 35 7.65 -35.43 -23.10
CA VAL A 35 8.30 -34.14 -22.79
C VAL A 35 8.33 -33.28 -24.04
N GLY A 36 7.74 -32.09 -23.96
CA GLY A 36 7.83 -31.03 -24.97
C GLY A 36 8.80 -29.92 -24.53
N ILE A 37 9.38 -29.20 -25.49
CA ILE A 37 10.26 -28.06 -25.24
C ILE A 37 9.70 -26.84 -25.95
N ALA A 38 9.50 -25.73 -25.22
CA ALA A 38 9.00 -24.48 -25.78
C ALA A 38 9.84 -23.27 -25.35
N HIS A 39 10.28 -22.46 -26.30
CA HIS A 39 11.05 -21.24 -26.04
C HIS A 39 10.88 -20.19 -27.13
N GLY A 40 11.21 -18.93 -26.83
CA GLY A 40 10.90 -17.78 -27.70
C GLY A 40 11.78 -17.63 -28.92
N GLN A 41 12.85 -18.41 -29.00
CA GLN A 41 13.67 -18.51 -30.19
C GLN A 41 13.05 -19.46 -31.24
N LEU A 42 11.94 -20.13 -30.93
CA LEU A 42 11.18 -20.87 -31.94
C LEU A 42 10.44 -19.89 -32.85
N GLU A 43 10.33 -20.24 -34.13
CA GLU A 43 9.43 -19.52 -35.04
C GLU A 43 7.97 -19.65 -34.56
N GLY A 44 7.14 -18.64 -34.86
CA GLY A 44 5.77 -18.53 -34.34
C GLY A 44 4.94 -19.80 -34.55
N ASP A 45 4.95 -20.34 -35.77
CA ASP A 45 4.21 -21.55 -36.14
C ASP A 45 4.70 -22.79 -35.37
N ALA A 46 6.00 -22.89 -35.12
CA ALA A 46 6.59 -24.01 -34.37
C ALA A 46 6.26 -23.94 -32.88
N LEU A 47 6.23 -22.74 -32.31
CA LEU A 47 5.81 -22.52 -30.93
C LEU A 47 4.33 -22.87 -30.76
N GLU A 48 3.48 -22.42 -31.70
CA GLU A 48 2.04 -22.69 -31.69
C GLU A 48 1.75 -24.20 -31.78
N ASP A 49 2.43 -24.92 -32.66
CA ASP A 49 2.29 -26.38 -32.80
C ASP A 49 2.67 -27.13 -31.51
N VAL A 50 3.79 -26.77 -30.87
CA VAL A 50 4.19 -27.37 -29.58
C VAL A 50 3.17 -27.06 -28.48
N MET A 51 2.65 -25.84 -28.45
CA MET A 51 1.64 -25.44 -27.46
C MET A 51 0.30 -26.16 -27.70
N LEU A 52 -0.14 -26.32 -28.94
CA LEU A 52 -1.35 -27.08 -29.29
C LEU A 52 -1.22 -28.54 -28.85
N LYS A 53 -0.08 -29.19 -29.12
CA LYS A 53 0.19 -30.56 -28.66
C LYS A 53 0.17 -30.68 -27.14
N PHE A 54 0.70 -29.69 -26.44
CA PHE A 54 0.61 -29.64 -24.98
C PHE A 54 -0.85 -29.45 -24.54
N VAL A 55 -1.63 -28.52 -25.10
CA VAL A 55 -3.05 -28.34 -24.75
C VAL A 55 -3.88 -29.62 -25.00
N ASN A 56 -3.57 -30.35 -26.08
CA ASN A 56 -4.24 -31.61 -26.43
C ASN A 56 -3.83 -32.81 -25.56
N GLY A 57 -2.86 -32.64 -24.65
CA GLY A 57 -2.38 -33.71 -23.77
C GLY A 57 -1.40 -34.69 -24.43
N GLU A 58 -0.83 -34.34 -25.58
CA GLU A 58 0.22 -35.16 -26.22
C GLU A 58 1.54 -35.09 -25.44
N PHE A 59 1.76 -33.99 -24.74
CA PHE A 59 2.89 -33.77 -23.84
C PHE A 59 2.43 -33.69 -22.37
N ASP A 60 3.00 -34.55 -21.51
CA ASP A 60 2.77 -34.54 -20.07
C ASP A 60 3.55 -33.42 -19.37
N VAL A 61 4.76 -33.13 -19.86
CA VAL A 61 5.68 -32.14 -19.28
C VAL A 61 6.11 -31.17 -20.36
N LEU A 62 5.91 -29.87 -20.12
CA LEU A 62 6.44 -28.81 -20.97
C LEU A 62 7.63 -28.13 -20.29
N VAL A 63 8.81 -28.27 -20.88
CA VAL A 63 10.03 -27.58 -20.46
C VAL A 63 10.12 -26.26 -21.21
N ALA A 64 10.03 -25.15 -20.50
CA ALA A 64 9.92 -23.85 -21.15
C ALA A 64 10.69 -22.74 -20.44
N THR A 65 10.94 -21.64 -21.18
CA THR A 65 11.32 -20.36 -20.57
C THR A 65 10.08 -19.61 -20.05
N THR A 66 10.28 -18.40 -19.53
CA THR A 66 9.23 -17.50 -18.97
C THR A 66 8.12 -17.08 -19.95
N ILE A 67 8.13 -17.58 -21.18
CA ILE A 67 7.22 -17.17 -22.27
C ILE A 67 5.79 -17.68 -22.06
N ILE A 68 5.57 -18.50 -21.04
CA ILE A 68 4.24 -18.81 -20.51
C ILE A 68 3.53 -17.56 -19.93
N GLU A 69 4.22 -16.44 -19.80
CA GLU A 69 3.65 -15.12 -19.53
C GLU A 69 2.62 -14.66 -20.57
N ALA A 70 2.67 -15.15 -21.82
CA ALA A 70 1.88 -14.69 -22.96
C ALA A 70 0.37 -15.03 -22.93
N GLY A 71 -0.18 -15.46 -21.80
CA GLY A 71 -1.64 -15.50 -21.64
C GLY A 71 -2.33 -16.83 -21.94
N LEU A 72 -1.60 -17.90 -22.24
CA LEU A 72 -2.21 -19.22 -22.43
C LEU A 72 -2.74 -19.79 -21.11
N ASP A 73 -4.03 -20.12 -21.09
CA ASP A 73 -4.71 -20.79 -20.00
C ASP A 73 -4.81 -22.28 -20.28
N ILE A 74 -4.13 -23.10 -19.48
CA ILE A 74 -4.15 -24.56 -19.63
C ILE A 74 -4.77 -25.15 -18.36
N PRO A 75 -6.09 -25.44 -18.36
CA PRO A 75 -6.81 -25.84 -17.15
C PRO A 75 -6.33 -27.20 -16.58
N ASN A 76 -5.70 -28.04 -17.40
CA ASN A 76 -5.14 -29.33 -16.97
C ASN A 76 -3.72 -29.23 -16.41
N ALA A 77 -3.07 -28.08 -16.52
CA ALA A 77 -1.76 -27.82 -15.94
C ALA A 77 -1.90 -27.43 -14.47
N ASN A 78 -1.68 -28.40 -13.58
CA ASN A 78 -1.88 -28.22 -12.14
C ASN A 78 -0.57 -28.29 -11.34
N THR A 79 0.57 -28.58 -11.97
CA THR A 79 1.87 -28.53 -11.31
C THR A 79 2.83 -27.66 -12.09
N ILE A 80 3.49 -26.73 -11.42
CA ILE A 80 4.61 -25.95 -11.96
C ILE A 80 5.87 -26.18 -11.13
N ILE A 81 6.99 -26.36 -11.80
CA ILE A 81 8.31 -26.52 -11.20
C ILE A 81 9.18 -25.41 -11.78
N ILE A 82 9.66 -24.51 -10.92
CA ILE A 82 10.50 -23.38 -11.32
C ILE A 82 11.93 -23.69 -10.90
N ASN A 83 12.78 -23.99 -11.90
CA ASN A 83 14.19 -24.22 -11.66
C ASN A 83 14.92 -22.90 -11.40
N HIS A 84 15.87 -22.91 -10.47
CA HIS A 84 16.58 -21.70 -10.05
C HIS A 84 15.65 -20.53 -9.68
N ALA A 85 14.62 -20.79 -8.86
CA ALA A 85 13.61 -19.80 -8.45
C ALA A 85 14.21 -18.49 -7.92
N HIS A 86 15.35 -18.57 -7.21
CA HIS A 86 16.11 -17.41 -6.71
C HIS A 86 16.55 -16.40 -7.79
N MET A 87 16.62 -16.80 -9.06
CA MET A 87 17.01 -15.94 -10.18
C MET A 87 15.84 -15.14 -10.77
N PHE A 88 14.60 -15.45 -10.39
CA PHE A 88 13.39 -14.78 -10.90
C PHE A 88 12.90 -13.69 -9.95
N GLY A 89 12.29 -12.64 -10.49
CA GLY A 89 11.63 -11.59 -9.72
C GLY A 89 10.40 -12.14 -8.97
N LEU A 90 9.97 -11.46 -7.89
CA LEU A 90 8.82 -11.93 -7.11
C LEU A 90 7.53 -11.86 -7.94
N SER A 91 7.35 -10.76 -8.69
CA SER A 91 6.24 -10.61 -9.63
C SER A 91 6.18 -11.73 -10.65
N ASP A 92 7.32 -12.08 -11.27
CA ASP A 92 7.38 -13.13 -12.30
C ASP A 92 7.01 -14.49 -11.70
N LEU A 93 7.57 -14.82 -10.52
CA LEU A 93 7.23 -16.04 -9.79
C LEU A 93 5.74 -16.10 -9.42
N HIS A 94 5.15 -14.97 -9.02
CA HIS A 94 3.74 -14.88 -8.68
C HIS A 94 2.84 -15.02 -9.91
N GLN A 95 3.21 -14.39 -11.03
CA GLN A 95 2.50 -14.55 -12.31
C GLN A 95 2.55 -16.00 -12.78
N MET A 96 3.73 -16.63 -12.76
CA MET A 96 3.91 -18.04 -13.13
C MET A 96 3.09 -18.98 -12.22
N ARG A 97 3.08 -18.73 -10.90
CA ARG A 97 2.20 -19.45 -9.96
C ARG A 97 0.72 -19.29 -10.32
N GLY A 98 0.27 -18.09 -10.69
CA GLY A 98 -1.11 -17.81 -11.07
C GLY A 98 -1.58 -18.45 -12.39
N ARG A 99 -0.66 -19.08 -13.15
CA ARG A 99 -0.98 -19.84 -14.37
C ARG A 99 -1.39 -21.29 -14.09
N VAL A 100 -1.14 -21.81 -12.89
CA VAL A 100 -1.57 -23.16 -12.50
C VAL A 100 -2.70 -23.12 -11.47
N GLY A 101 -3.55 -24.14 -11.46
CA GLY A 101 -4.64 -24.25 -10.47
C GLY A 101 -5.90 -23.48 -10.81
N ARG A 102 -6.19 -23.35 -12.12
CA ARG A 102 -7.46 -22.80 -12.64
C ARG A 102 -8.60 -23.84 -12.68
N SER A 103 -8.31 -25.09 -12.30
CA SER A 103 -9.30 -26.16 -12.18
C SER A 103 -9.72 -26.37 -10.72
N ASN A 104 -10.78 -27.15 -10.49
CA ASN A 104 -11.20 -27.55 -9.13
C ASN A 104 -10.28 -28.61 -8.49
N LYS A 105 -9.07 -28.82 -9.04
CA LYS A 105 -8.05 -29.73 -8.51
C LYS A 105 -6.97 -28.92 -7.81
N LYS A 106 -6.47 -29.42 -6.67
CA LYS A 106 -5.33 -28.81 -5.97
C LYS A 106 -4.12 -28.74 -6.91
N ALA A 107 -3.56 -27.54 -7.04
CA ALA A 107 -2.34 -27.28 -7.78
C ALA A 107 -1.11 -27.20 -6.86
N PHE A 108 0.06 -27.45 -7.43
CA PHE A 108 1.35 -27.43 -6.73
C PHE A 108 2.33 -26.52 -7.46
N CYS A 109 3.04 -25.70 -6.70
CA CYS A 109 4.14 -24.88 -7.19
C CYS A 109 5.41 -25.27 -6.44
N TYR A 110 6.40 -25.77 -7.15
CA TYR A 110 7.69 -26.17 -6.60
C TYR A 110 8.76 -25.15 -7.01
N LEU A 111 9.36 -24.50 -6.02
CA LEU A 111 10.43 -23.53 -6.21
C LEU A 111 11.77 -24.21 -5.92
N LEU A 112 12.55 -24.51 -6.96
CA LEU A 112 13.85 -25.15 -6.80
C LEU A 112 14.94 -24.07 -6.67
N SER A 113 15.71 -24.12 -5.60
CA SER A 113 16.84 -23.22 -5.38
C SER A 113 18.04 -23.97 -4.79
N PRO A 114 19.27 -23.45 -4.98
CA PRO A 114 20.42 -23.89 -4.21
C PRO A 114 20.17 -23.78 -2.70
N PRO A 115 20.99 -24.43 -1.86
CA PRO A 115 20.84 -24.37 -0.40
C PRO A 115 20.66 -22.94 0.10
N LEU A 116 19.70 -22.72 1.02
CA LEU A 116 19.36 -21.38 1.52
C LEU A 116 20.57 -20.61 2.06
N SER A 117 21.61 -21.32 2.54
CA SER A 117 22.86 -20.75 3.06
C SER A 117 23.72 -20.06 1.98
N THR A 118 23.61 -20.47 0.72
CA THR A 118 24.38 -19.88 -0.40
C THR A 118 23.63 -18.76 -1.12
N LEU A 119 22.35 -18.55 -0.80
CA LEU A 119 21.54 -17.49 -1.39
C LEU A 119 21.83 -16.12 -0.74
N THR A 120 21.68 -15.06 -1.55
CA THR A 120 21.69 -13.69 -1.03
C THR A 120 20.52 -13.47 -0.07
N SER A 121 20.67 -12.51 0.85
CA SER A 121 19.61 -12.14 1.79
C SER A 121 18.33 -11.71 1.07
N GLU A 122 18.47 -11.01 -0.06
CA GLU A 122 17.37 -10.58 -0.92
C GLU A 122 16.62 -11.77 -1.55
N ALA A 123 17.36 -12.70 -2.18
CA ALA A 123 16.76 -13.89 -2.79
C ALA A 123 16.06 -14.78 -1.76
N ARG A 124 16.63 -14.90 -0.55
CA ARG A 124 16.00 -15.64 0.55
C ARG A 124 14.69 -14.99 1.00
N LYS A 125 14.68 -13.67 1.21
CA LYS A 125 13.46 -12.92 1.57
C LYS A 125 12.38 -13.06 0.49
N ARG A 126 12.78 -13.03 -0.79
CA ARG A 126 11.88 -13.22 -1.94
C ARG A 126 11.21 -14.59 -1.93
N LEU A 127 11.98 -15.66 -1.77
CA LEU A 127 11.45 -17.02 -1.72
C LEU A 127 10.56 -17.25 -0.49
N SER A 128 10.91 -16.69 0.67
CA SER A 128 10.07 -16.76 1.88
C SER A 128 8.74 -16.03 1.69
N ALA A 129 8.77 -14.84 1.08
CA ALA A 129 7.56 -14.04 0.85
C ALA A 129 6.54 -14.78 -0.04
N ILE A 130 7.00 -15.44 -1.11
CA ILE A 130 6.07 -16.16 -2.00
C ILE A 130 5.48 -17.43 -1.37
N GLU A 131 6.17 -18.01 -0.39
CA GLU A 131 5.67 -19.12 0.42
C GLU A 131 4.61 -18.66 1.43
N GLU A 132 4.85 -17.53 2.11
CA GLU A 132 3.92 -16.93 3.07
C GLU A 132 2.62 -16.43 2.42
N PHE A 133 2.70 -15.85 1.21
CA PHE A 133 1.54 -15.31 0.49
C PHE A 133 0.85 -16.38 -0.39
N SER A 134 0.64 -17.58 0.13
CA SER A 134 0.09 -18.73 -0.62
C SER A 134 -1.42 -18.64 -0.94
N ASP A 135 -2.16 -17.75 -0.26
CA ASP A 135 -3.63 -17.67 -0.41
C ASP A 135 -4.08 -16.87 -1.64
N LEU A 136 -5.21 -17.31 -2.21
CA LEU A 136 -5.86 -16.73 -3.38
C LEU A 136 -6.37 -15.32 -3.03
N GLY A 137 -5.84 -14.26 -3.67
CA GLY A 137 -6.14 -12.86 -3.36
C GLY A 137 -4.94 -12.03 -2.89
N SER A 138 -3.77 -12.65 -2.74
CA SER A 138 -2.52 -12.05 -2.26
C SER A 138 -1.75 -11.17 -3.27
N GLY A 139 -2.26 -10.98 -4.50
CA GLY A 139 -1.53 -10.27 -5.55
C GLY A 139 -1.12 -8.83 -5.18
N PHE A 140 -1.94 -8.14 -4.39
CA PHE A 140 -1.62 -6.80 -3.88
C PHE A 140 -0.46 -6.83 -2.87
N ASN A 141 -0.48 -7.77 -1.93
CA ASN A 141 0.57 -7.95 -0.92
C ASN A 141 1.90 -8.39 -1.55
N VAL A 142 1.84 -9.20 -2.61
CA VAL A 142 3.02 -9.65 -3.35
C VAL A 142 3.64 -8.52 -4.16
N ALA A 143 2.83 -7.66 -4.79
CA ALA A 143 3.33 -6.47 -5.49
C ALA A 143 4.01 -5.47 -4.52
N MET A 144 3.39 -5.20 -3.36
CA MET A 144 3.98 -4.40 -2.29
C MET A 144 5.32 -4.96 -1.82
N ARG A 145 5.40 -6.29 -1.63
CA ARG A 145 6.63 -6.93 -1.16
C ARG A 145 7.71 -7.01 -2.24
N ASP A 146 7.35 -7.08 -3.53
CA ASP A 146 8.31 -6.99 -4.63
C ASP A 146 8.90 -5.58 -4.72
N LEU A 147 8.09 -4.54 -4.46
CA LEU A 147 8.52 -3.15 -4.36
C LEU A 147 9.54 -2.96 -3.22
N ASP A 148 9.26 -3.55 -2.04
CA ASP A 148 10.16 -3.57 -0.89
C ASP A 148 11.47 -4.33 -1.17
N ILE A 149 11.39 -5.48 -1.84
CA ILE A 149 12.53 -6.40 -2.04
C ILE A 149 13.44 -5.94 -3.17
N ARG A 150 12.87 -5.45 -4.29
CA ARG A 150 13.68 -4.85 -5.37
C ARG A 150 14.38 -3.57 -4.92
N GLY A 151 13.87 -2.96 -3.85
CA GLY A 151 14.26 -1.65 -3.40
C GLY A 151 13.84 -0.61 -4.44
N SER A 152 13.19 0.45 -3.99
CA SER A 152 13.17 1.72 -4.71
C SER A 152 14.60 2.29 -4.79
N GLY A 153 15.47 1.60 -5.54
CA GLY A 153 16.90 1.82 -5.65
C GLY A 153 17.32 2.34 -7.01
N ASN A 154 16.42 2.95 -7.78
CA ASN A 154 16.86 3.78 -8.92
C ASN A 154 15.90 4.90 -9.38
N LEU A 155 14.89 5.25 -8.58
CA LEU A 155 14.16 6.52 -8.80
C LEU A 155 14.45 7.59 -7.75
N LEU A 156 15.03 7.24 -6.59
CA LEU A 156 15.68 8.16 -5.66
C LEU A 156 16.83 7.39 -4.96
N GLY A 157 18.04 7.95 -4.94
CA GLY A 157 19.30 7.21 -4.78
C GLY A 157 19.56 6.46 -3.46
N ALA A 158 20.56 5.57 -3.53
CA ALA A 158 20.96 4.55 -2.56
C ALA A 158 21.47 5.04 -1.17
N GLU A 159 21.14 6.25 -0.74
CA GLU A 159 21.50 6.77 0.60
C GLU A 159 20.31 6.85 1.58
N GLN A 160 19.12 6.38 1.18
CA GLN A 160 17.87 6.57 1.95
C GLN A 160 17.23 5.30 2.54
N SER A 161 17.97 4.19 2.68
CA SER A 161 17.48 3.08 3.53
C SER A 161 17.31 3.49 5.00
N GLY A 162 17.96 4.59 5.43
CA GLY A 162 17.70 5.26 6.71
C GLY A 162 16.50 6.21 6.71
N PHE A 163 16.01 6.66 5.56
CA PHE A 163 14.97 7.70 5.48
C PHE A 163 13.58 7.15 5.83
N ILE A 164 13.27 5.91 5.42
CA ILE A 164 11.97 5.26 5.72
C ILE A 164 11.80 4.99 7.23
N ALA A 165 12.90 4.76 7.95
CA ALA A 165 12.87 4.61 9.40
C ALA A 165 12.54 5.92 10.15
N GLU A 166 12.72 7.07 9.49
CA GLU A 166 12.48 8.44 10.00
C GLU A 166 11.23 9.10 9.38
N ILE A 167 10.45 8.41 8.54
CA ILE A 167 9.19 8.96 8.00
C ILE A 167 8.16 9.04 9.13
N GLY A 168 7.98 10.25 9.65
CA GLY A 168 6.85 10.59 10.51
C GLY A 168 5.52 10.50 9.76
N PHE A 169 4.41 10.36 10.49
CA PHE A 169 3.07 10.23 9.93
C PHE A 169 2.70 11.40 8.99
N GLU A 170 3.18 12.61 9.31
CA GLU A 170 2.99 13.81 8.48
C GLU A 170 3.58 13.66 7.08
N MET A 171 4.77 13.07 6.96
CA MET A 171 5.44 12.91 5.67
C MET A 171 4.76 11.81 4.83
N TYR A 172 4.28 10.73 5.46
CA TYR A 172 3.46 9.72 4.77
C TYR A 172 2.19 10.36 4.18
N HIS A 173 1.46 11.14 4.98
CA HIS A 173 0.26 11.81 4.52
C HIS A 173 0.54 12.79 3.38
N LYS A 174 1.62 13.57 3.48
CA LYS A 174 2.01 14.50 2.44
C LYS A 174 2.26 13.80 1.09
N ILE A 175 2.96 12.67 1.09
CA ILE A 175 3.23 11.88 -0.13
C ILE A 175 1.92 11.31 -0.69
N LEU A 176 1.04 10.80 0.19
CA LEU A 176 -0.26 10.26 -0.21
C LEU A 176 -1.17 11.34 -0.82
N ASP A 177 -1.16 12.55 -0.26
CA ASP A 177 -1.90 13.68 -0.79
C ASP A 177 -1.35 14.14 -2.14
N GLU A 178 -0.04 14.27 -2.29
CA GLU A 178 0.61 14.61 -3.56
C GLU A 178 0.22 13.58 -4.65
N ALA A 179 0.24 12.28 -4.33
CA ALA A 179 -0.18 11.22 -5.25
C ALA A 179 -1.69 11.26 -5.59
N ILE A 180 -2.56 11.55 -4.61
CA ILE A 180 -4.01 11.70 -4.86
C ILE A 180 -4.29 12.94 -5.72
N GLN A 181 -3.52 14.02 -5.53
CA GLN A 181 -3.70 15.26 -6.25
C GLN A 181 -3.24 15.14 -7.71
N GLU A 182 -2.11 14.46 -7.96
CA GLU A 182 -1.68 14.08 -9.31
C GLU A 182 -2.75 13.22 -10.02
N LEU A 183 -3.30 12.21 -9.35
CA LEU A 183 -4.38 11.37 -9.91
C LEU A 183 -5.67 12.15 -10.22
N LYS A 184 -6.01 13.16 -9.39
CA LYS A 184 -7.17 14.03 -9.63
C LYS A 184 -6.96 15.00 -10.78
N GLU A 185 -5.73 15.45 -11.00
CA GLU A 185 -5.38 16.37 -12.08
C GLU A 185 -5.30 15.64 -13.44
N ASP A 186 -4.90 14.37 -13.47
CA ASP A 186 -4.72 13.60 -14.72
C ASP A 186 -5.97 12.89 -15.26
N GLU A 187 -6.95 12.46 -14.45
CA GLU A 187 -8.05 11.59 -14.94
C GLU A 187 -9.50 12.09 -14.82
N PHE A 188 -9.81 13.19 -14.11
CA PHE A 188 -11.22 13.50 -13.79
C PHE A 188 -11.61 14.98 -13.80
N GLN A 189 -11.62 15.63 -14.97
CA GLN A 189 -12.36 16.90 -15.14
C GLN A 189 -13.89 16.72 -15.34
N GLY A 190 -14.39 15.50 -15.57
CA GLY A 190 -15.78 15.30 -16.06
C GLY A 190 -16.79 14.58 -15.15
N VAL A 191 -16.39 13.90 -14.08
CA VAL A 191 -17.25 12.83 -13.49
C VAL A 191 -18.04 13.22 -12.25
N PHE A 192 -17.75 14.35 -11.59
CA PHE A 192 -18.48 14.74 -10.39
C PHE A 192 -19.62 15.73 -10.69
N GLN A 193 -20.64 15.30 -11.43
CA GLN A 193 -21.85 16.11 -11.68
C GLN A 193 -22.99 15.88 -10.67
N ASN A 194 -22.96 14.84 -9.85
CA ASN A 194 -24.03 14.57 -8.89
C ASN A 194 -23.49 14.03 -7.58
N GLU A 195 -23.40 14.88 -6.55
CA GLU A 195 -23.32 14.39 -5.17
C GLU A 195 -23.68 15.48 -4.16
N LYS A 196 -24.17 15.02 -3.00
CA LYS A 196 -24.61 15.75 -1.80
C LYS A 196 -23.69 16.93 -1.44
N PRO A 197 -24.18 17.97 -0.69
CA PRO A 197 -23.43 19.21 -0.47
C PRO A 197 -21.99 18.94 -0.06
N ARG A 198 -21.06 19.29 -0.95
CA ARG A 198 -19.63 19.08 -0.72
C ARG A 198 -19.19 19.96 0.46
N PRO A 199 -18.41 19.42 1.42
CA PRO A 199 -17.77 20.27 2.41
C PRO A 199 -16.89 21.30 1.70
N TYR A 200 -16.93 22.55 2.16
CA TYR A 200 -16.19 23.68 1.55
C TYR A 200 -14.68 23.47 1.55
N VAL A 201 -14.20 22.61 2.45
CA VAL A 201 -12.83 22.10 2.51
C VAL A 201 -12.88 20.59 2.30
N SER A 202 -12.17 20.11 1.29
CA SER A 202 -12.01 18.67 1.03
C SER A 202 -11.02 18.03 1.99
N PHE A 203 -10.00 18.78 2.40
CA PHE A 203 -8.87 18.31 3.19
C PHE A 203 -8.24 19.43 4.05
N THR A 204 -7.80 19.08 5.27
CA THR A 204 -7.08 19.99 6.17
C THR A 204 -5.66 19.47 6.39
N GLN A 205 -4.66 20.24 5.96
CA GLN A 205 -3.26 19.93 6.23
C GLN A 205 -2.93 20.21 7.70
N ILE A 206 -2.32 19.25 8.41
CA ILE A 206 -1.81 19.45 9.78
C ILE A 206 -0.30 19.61 9.73
N ASP A 207 0.23 20.65 10.39
CA ASP A 207 1.66 20.99 10.40
C ASP A 207 2.15 21.27 11.83
N THR A 208 2.98 20.39 12.38
CA THR A 208 3.31 20.37 13.80
C THR A 208 4.80 20.13 14.06
N ASP A 209 5.33 20.68 15.15
CA ASP A 209 6.72 20.43 15.59
C ASP A 209 6.84 19.35 16.68
N LEU A 210 5.75 18.65 16.97
CA LEU A 210 5.71 17.53 17.90
C LEU A 210 6.12 16.21 17.22
N GLU A 211 6.63 15.27 18.00
CA GLU A 211 6.98 13.93 17.53
C GLU A 211 5.69 13.09 17.35
N ILE A 212 5.29 12.91 16.10
CA ILE A 212 4.06 12.21 15.72
C ILE A 212 4.38 11.02 14.83
N MET A 213 4.71 9.92 15.49
CA MET A 213 5.08 8.67 14.84
C MET A 213 4.79 7.49 15.74
N ILE A 214 4.74 6.29 15.15
CA ILE A 214 4.76 5.03 15.88
C ILE A 214 6.22 4.70 16.22
N PRO A 215 6.61 4.72 17.52
CA PRO A 215 7.96 4.38 17.93
C PRO A 215 8.32 2.96 17.52
N ASP A 216 9.57 2.74 17.13
CA ASP A 216 10.12 1.41 16.82
C ASP A 216 10.13 0.47 18.04
N GLU A 217 10.28 1.04 19.24
CA GLU A 217 10.13 0.32 20.51
C GLU A 217 8.70 -0.23 20.74
N TYR A 218 7.68 0.44 20.18
CA TYR A 218 6.28 0.03 20.32
C TYR A 218 5.87 -0.97 19.23
N VAL A 219 6.26 -0.71 17.98
CA VAL A 219 6.03 -1.62 16.85
C VAL A 219 7.34 -1.83 16.09
N THR A 220 7.98 -2.96 16.34
CA THR A 220 9.29 -3.31 15.79
C THR A 220 9.25 -3.59 14.28
N SER A 221 8.14 -4.15 13.79
CA SER A 221 7.95 -4.46 12.36
C SER A 221 7.62 -3.19 11.57
N ILE A 222 8.48 -2.85 10.61
CA ILE A 222 8.29 -1.70 9.70
C ILE A 222 7.02 -1.87 8.86
N ALA A 223 6.76 -3.09 8.36
CA ALA A 223 5.58 -3.38 7.57
C ALA A 223 4.29 -3.20 8.37
N GLU A 224 4.30 -3.59 9.66
CA GLU A 224 3.16 -3.36 10.55
C GLU A 224 2.94 -1.87 10.81
N ARG A 225 4.00 -1.09 11.06
CA ARG A 225 3.88 0.37 11.21
C ARG A 225 3.25 1.02 9.99
N TYR A 226 3.68 0.61 8.80
CA TYR A 226 3.10 1.09 7.55
C TYR A 226 1.60 0.74 7.41
N ASN A 227 1.23 -0.50 7.71
CA ASN A 227 -0.16 -0.92 7.71
C ASN A 227 -1.00 -0.11 8.69
N LEU A 228 -0.50 0.13 9.90
CA LEU A 228 -1.16 0.96 10.91
C LEU A 228 -1.35 2.41 10.45
N TYR A 229 -0.36 3.01 9.79
CA TYR A 229 -0.51 4.34 9.19
C TYR A 229 -1.58 4.35 8.09
N THR A 230 -1.62 3.29 7.27
CA THR A 230 -2.62 3.13 6.20
C THR A 230 -4.02 2.94 6.77
N GLU A 231 -4.18 2.14 7.81
CA GLU A 231 -5.44 1.94 8.51
C GLU A 231 -5.92 3.24 9.15
N LEU A 232 -5.04 3.95 9.87
CA LEU A 232 -5.37 5.23 10.50
C LEU A 232 -5.83 6.28 9.48
N SER A 233 -5.21 6.34 8.29
CA SER A 233 -5.61 7.28 7.23
C SER A 233 -7.01 7.03 6.65
N LYS A 234 -7.57 5.84 6.86
CA LYS A 234 -8.92 5.45 6.39
C LYS A 234 -10.00 5.68 7.44
N VAL A 235 -9.62 6.04 8.66
CA VAL A 235 -10.56 6.29 9.75
C VAL A 235 -11.28 7.61 9.47
N GLU A 236 -12.61 7.55 9.45
CA GLU A 236 -13.44 8.73 9.14
C GLU A 236 -14.26 9.24 10.34
N ASN A 237 -14.32 8.46 11.43
CA ASN A 237 -15.10 8.82 12.60
C ASN A 237 -14.51 8.33 13.94
N GLU A 238 -15.00 8.93 15.02
CA GLU A 238 -14.54 8.68 16.39
C GLU A 238 -14.74 7.22 16.84
N THR A 239 -15.78 6.54 16.36
CA THR A 239 -16.03 5.12 16.68
C THR A 239 -14.93 4.23 16.11
N GLU A 240 -14.57 4.45 14.85
CA GLU A 240 -13.47 3.74 14.18
C GLU A 240 -12.12 4.06 14.81
N LEU A 241 -11.88 5.32 15.20
CA LEU A 241 -10.63 5.71 15.88
C LEU A 241 -10.48 5.01 17.23
N ASN A 242 -11.57 4.89 17.99
CA ASN A 242 -11.57 4.15 19.25
C ASN A 242 -11.42 2.64 19.05
N ALA A 243 -11.98 2.08 17.97
CA ALA A 243 -11.76 0.69 17.61
C ALA A 243 -10.28 0.43 17.25
N PHE A 244 -9.67 1.34 16.47
CA PHE A 244 -8.25 1.32 16.14
C PHE A 244 -7.37 1.41 17.39
N ALA A 245 -7.70 2.31 18.33
CA ALA A 245 -7.03 2.42 19.62
C ALA A 245 -7.05 1.10 20.39
N LYS A 246 -8.23 0.47 20.48
CA LYS A 246 -8.42 -0.79 21.18
C LYS A 246 -7.64 -1.93 20.53
N GLN A 247 -7.56 -1.96 19.20
CA GLN A 247 -6.75 -2.93 18.46
C GLN A 247 -5.25 -2.73 18.72
N LEU A 248 -4.78 -1.48 18.80
CA LEU A 248 -3.41 -1.19 19.18
C LEU A 248 -3.11 -1.67 20.61
N GLU A 249 -4.02 -1.40 21.55
CA GLU A 249 -3.85 -1.83 22.94
C GLU A 249 -3.81 -3.35 23.09
N ASP A 250 -4.71 -4.06 22.40
CA ASP A 250 -4.80 -5.52 22.45
C ASP A 250 -3.57 -6.20 21.83
N ARG A 251 -3.01 -5.61 20.76
CA ARG A 251 -1.88 -6.20 20.02
C ARG A 251 -0.51 -5.82 20.56
N PHE A 252 -0.35 -4.59 21.04
CA PHE A 252 0.96 -4.00 21.36
C PHE A 252 1.04 -3.46 22.80
N GLY A 253 -0.05 -3.47 23.56
CA GLY A 253 -0.08 -2.98 24.94
C GLY A 253 -0.34 -1.47 25.05
N PRO A 254 0.06 -0.80 26.14
CA PRO A 254 -0.35 0.58 26.40
C PRO A 254 0.15 1.56 25.32
N ILE A 255 -0.76 2.34 24.74
CA ILE A 255 -0.43 3.27 23.65
C ILE A 255 0.51 4.39 24.13
N PRO A 256 1.70 4.56 23.52
CA PRO A 256 2.62 5.64 23.82
C PRO A 256 2.05 7.02 23.49
N ARG A 257 2.54 8.05 24.17
CA ARG A 257 2.11 9.44 23.94
C ARG A 257 2.23 9.89 22.46
N PRO A 258 3.34 9.65 21.73
CA PRO A 258 3.45 10.02 20.31
C PRO A 258 2.35 9.40 19.43
N VAL A 259 1.89 8.19 19.76
CA VAL A 259 0.82 7.50 19.02
C VAL A 259 -0.56 8.06 19.36
N LYS A 260 -0.79 8.46 20.62
CA LYS A 260 -2.01 9.18 21.02
C LYS A 260 -2.09 10.55 20.34
N ASP A 261 -0.97 11.27 20.33
CA ASP A 261 -0.85 12.56 19.65
C ASP A 261 -1.09 12.39 18.13
N MET A 262 -0.60 11.32 17.52
CA MET A 262 -0.92 10.96 16.12
C MET A 262 -2.41 10.75 15.88
N MET A 263 -3.09 9.97 16.72
CA MET A 263 -4.54 9.80 16.60
C MET A 263 -5.29 11.14 16.76
N ASN A 264 -4.83 12.01 17.66
CA ASN A 264 -5.40 13.35 17.83
C ASN A 264 -5.21 14.24 16.59
N THR A 265 -4.18 14.02 15.76
CA THR A 265 -4.06 14.77 14.50
C THR A 265 -5.19 14.45 13.52
N VAL A 266 -5.70 13.21 13.51
CA VAL A 266 -6.86 12.83 12.70
C VAL A 266 -8.11 13.58 13.18
N ARG A 267 -8.29 13.71 14.51
CA ARG A 267 -9.36 14.54 15.09
C ARG A 267 -9.22 16.01 14.67
N LEU A 268 -8.00 16.57 14.70
CA LEU A 268 -7.74 17.92 14.21
C LEU A 268 -8.07 18.09 12.72
N GLN A 269 -7.84 17.08 11.88
CA GLN A 269 -8.23 17.11 10.47
C GLN A 269 -9.74 17.18 10.30
N TRP A 270 -10.50 16.36 11.04
CA TRP A 270 -11.97 16.39 11.00
C TRP A 270 -12.53 17.72 11.49
N LEU A 271 -11.99 18.23 12.60
CA LEU A 271 -12.36 19.53 13.15
C LEU A 271 -12.04 20.63 12.16
N GLY A 272 -10.81 20.66 11.62
CA GLY A 272 -10.40 21.61 10.59
C GLY A 272 -11.33 21.60 9.38
N LYS A 273 -11.73 20.43 8.89
CA LYS A 273 -12.68 20.29 7.78
C LYS A 273 -14.06 20.84 8.12
N SER A 274 -14.57 20.53 9.31
CA SER A 274 -15.88 21.00 9.78
C SER A 274 -15.90 22.52 10.02
N ILE A 275 -14.78 23.05 10.50
CA ILE A 275 -14.58 24.47 10.76
C ILE A 275 -14.44 25.20 9.44
N GLY A 276 -13.66 24.69 8.48
CA GLY A 276 -13.34 25.35 7.21
C GLY A 276 -11.86 25.77 7.08
N PHE A 277 -10.96 25.10 7.79
CA PHE A 277 -9.52 25.29 7.67
C PHE A 277 -8.92 24.43 6.57
N GLU A 278 -8.20 25.04 5.63
CA GLU A 278 -7.34 24.32 4.67
C GLU A 278 -6.06 23.83 5.33
N LYS A 279 -5.59 24.55 6.36
CA LYS A 279 -4.40 24.19 7.13
C LYS A 279 -4.56 24.50 8.61
N VAL A 280 -4.09 23.60 9.46
CA VAL A 280 -3.92 23.79 10.89
C VAL A 280 -2.43 23.60 11.21
N SER A 281 -1.82 24.56 11.90
CA SER A 281 -0.43 24.48 12.31
C SER A 281 -0.28 24.66 13.81
N LEU A 282 0.40 23.73 14.47
CA LEU A 282 0.74 23.81 15.89
C LEU A 282 2.27 23.85 16.02
N LYS A 283 2.84 25.05 16.16
CA LYS A 283 4.30 25.22 16.27
C LYS A 283 4.66 26.24 17.31
N LYS A 284 5.74 26.00 18.07
CA LYS A 284 6.24 26.91 19.10
C LYS A 284 5.14 27.33 20.10
N ASN A 285 4.29 26.39 20.48
CA ASN A 285 3.12 26.58 21.34
C ASN A 285 2.03 27.53 20.81
N ILE A 286 1.95 27.70 19.48
CA ILE A 286 0.94 28.53 18.84
C ILE A 286 0.17 27.66 17.85
N LEU A 287 -1.14 27.54 18.08
CA LEU A 287 -2.07 26.93 17.14
C LEU A 287 -2.53 27.99 16.13
N ARG A 288 -2.51 27.68 14.85
CA ARG A 288 -2.98 28.54 13.77
C ARG A 288 -3.89 27.77 12.84
N GLY A 289 -5.11 28.26 12.64
CA GLY A 289 -6.01 27.80 11.58
C GLY A 289 -5.99 28.77 10.40
N TYR A 290 -5.84 28.24 9.20
CA TYR A 290 -5.85 29.00 7.94
C TYR A 290 -7.12 28.65 7.18
N PHE A 291 -7.96 29.65 6.92
CA PHE A 291 -9.20 29.48 6.17
C PHE A 291 -8.93 29.46 4.66
N ILE A 292 -9.95 29.02 3.92
CA ILE A 292 -9.99 29.01 2.46
C ILE A 292 -9.52 30.36 1.89
N ALA A 293 -8.56 30.33 0.98
CA ALA A 293 -8.01 31.53 0.35
C ALA A 293 -9.03 32.29 -0.52
N ASN A 294 -10.02 31.59 -1.07
CA ASN A 294 -11.08 32.19 -1.87
C ASN A 294 -12.13 32.91 -0.99
N GLN A 295 -11.98 34.22 -0.83
CA GLN A 295 -12.88 35.07 -0.06
C GLN A 295 -14.32 35.16 -0.61
N GLN A 296 -14.53 34.81 -1.88
CA GLN A 296 -15.87 34.73 -2.48
C GLN A 296 -16.55 33.38 -2.25
N SER A 297 -15.93 32.50 -1.46
CA SER A 297 -16.52 31.21 -1.11
C SER A 297 -17.81 31.41 -0.30
N PRO A 298 -18.91 30.68 -0.62
CA PRO A 298 -20.14 30.71 0.17
C PRO A 298 -19.95 30.27 1.63
N TYR A 299 -18.78 29.68 1.94
CA TYR A 299 -18.36 29.38 3.30
C TYR A 299 -18.42 30.60 4.24
N PHE A 300 -18.00 31.78 3.79
CA PHE A 300 -17.98 32.99 4.64
C PHE A 300 -19.37 33.54 4.96
N GLU A 301 -20.40 33.13 4.22
CA GLU A 301 -21.80 33.44 4.50
C GLU A 301 -22.49 32.35 5.34
N SER A 302 -21.79 31.23 5.62
CA SER A 302 -22.36 30.07 6.30
C SER A 302 -22.60 30.30 7.80
N LYS A 303 -23.54 29.55 8.37
CA LYS A 303 -23.79 29.53 9.83
C LYS A 303 -22.56 29.09 10.63
N SER A 304 -21.73 28.21 10.06
CA SER A 304 -20.50 27.73 10.68
C SER A 304 -19.49 28.86 10.86
N PHE A 305 -19.30 29.70 9.83
CA PHE A 305 -18.39 30.85 9.93
C PHE A 305 -18.88 31.92 10.90
N HIS A 306 -20.19 32.20 10.91
CA HIS A 306 -20.79 33.13 11.88
C HIS A 306 -20.56 32.68 13.34
N ARG A 307 -20.63 31.37 13.61
CA ARG A 307 -20.31 30.82 14.94
C ARG A 307 -18.85 31.05 15.33
N ILE A 308 -17.93 30.90 14.38
CA ILE A 308 -16.50 31.16 14.63
C ILE A 308 -16.27 32.65 14.93
N LEU A 309 -16.92 33.55 14.20
CA LEU A 309 -16.86 34.99 14.49
C LEU A 309 -17.39 35.31 15.89
N GLN A 310 -18.50 34.67 16.30
CA GLN A 310 -19.06 34.82 17.64
C GLN A 310 -18.09 34.31 18.71
N PHE A 311 -17.50 33.13 18.51
CA PHE A 311 -16.50 32.57 19.41
C PHE A 311 -15.28 33.51 19.58
N VAL A 312 -14.83 34.14 18.49
CA VAL A 312 -13.73 35.13 18.54
C VAL A 312 -14.14 36.38 19.33
N GLN A 313 -15.37 36.85 19.18
CA GLN A 313 -15.91 37.99 19.93
C GLN A 313 -16.06 37.68 21.43
N ASP A 314 -16.46 36.46 21.78
CA ASP A 314 -16.62 36.01 23.17
C ASP A 314 -15.26 35.74 23.84
N ASN A 315 -14.22 35.43 23.06
CA ASN A 315 -12.88 35.06 23.56
C ASN A 315 -11.72 35.94 23.02
N PRO A 316 -11.78 37.28 23.16
CA PRO A 316 -10.84 38.21 22.51
C PRO A 316 -9.40 38.14 23.07
N ARG A 317 -9.21 37.51 24.25
CA ARG A 317 -7.87 37.30 24.85
C ARG A 317 -7.25 35.96 24.51
N ARG A 318 -8.05 34.97 24.07
CA ARG A 318 -7.57 33.61 23.78
C ARG A 318 -7.24 33.39 22.31
N CYS A 319 -7.82 34.19 21.42
CA CYS A 319 -7.65 34.03 19.99
C CYS A 319 -7.42 35.37 19.28
N ASN A 320 -6.77 35.32 18.12
CA ASN A 320 -6.49 36.48 17.29
C ASN A 320 -6.80 36.16 15.84
N LEU A 321 -7.83 36.81 15.29
CA LEU A 321 -8.22 36.69 13.90
C LEU A 321 -7.55 37.80 13.07
N LYS A 322 -6.78 37.42 12.05
CA LYS A 322 -6.07 38.35 11.17
C LYS A 322 -6.20 37.94 9.73
N GLU A 323 -6.27 38.92 8.84
CA GLU A 323 -6.12 38.72 7.41
C GLU A 323 -4.65 38.92 7.02
N VAL A 324 -4.08 37.96 6.28
CA VAL A 324 -2.70 38.02 5.81
C VAL A 324 -2.65 37.57 4.36
N LYS A 325 -2.19 38.43 3.45
CA LYS A 325 -2.07 38.15 2.00
C LYS A 325 -3.36 37.55 1.41
N SER A 326 -4.51 38.15 1.75
CA SER A 326 -5.84 37.73 1.27
C SER A 326 -6.35 36.36 1.78
N SER A 327 -5.68 35.75 2.76
CA SER A 327 -6.19 34.58 3.50
C SER A 327 -6.49 34.97 4.94
N LEU A 328 -7.66 34.54 5.44
CA LEU A 328 -8.05 34.70 6.83
C LEU A 328 -7.31 33.65 7.67
N ARG A 329 -6.79 34.04 8.83
CA ARG A 329 -6.20 33.08 9.80
C ARG A 329 -6.58 33.43 11.22
N ILE A 330 -6.77 32.41 12.04
CA ILE A 330 -6.97 32.53 13.49
C ILE A 330 -5.77 31.92 14.21
N SER A 331 -5.33 32.54 15.31
CA SER A 331 -4.24 32.01 16.13
C SER A 331 -4.58 31.97 17.61
N PHE A 332 -4.11 30.94 18.30
CA PHE A 332 -4.22 30.73 19.74
C PHE A 332 -2.83 30.55 20.33
N GLU A 333 -2.54 31.24 21.43
CA GLU A 333 -1.25 31.19 22.11
C GLU A 333 -1.30 30.27 23.33
N GLY A 334 -0.18 29.62 23.65
CA GLY A 334 -0.03 28.81 24.85
C GLY A 334 -0.47 27.35 24.71
N ILE A 335 -0.69 26.87 23.48
CA ILE A 335 -1.16 25.51 23.20
C ILE A 335 0.05 24.59 23.07
N LYS A 336 0.27 23.72 24.05
CA LYS A 336 1.48 22.88 24.13
C LYS A 336 1.26 21.46 23.61
N THR A 337 0.01 21.01 23.59
CA THR A 337 -0.33 19.63 23.22
C THR A 337 -1.38 19.58 22.12
N ILE A 338 -1.44 18.45 21.41
CA ILE A 338 -2.45 18.22 20.38
C ILE A 338 -3.84 18.09 21.01
N ASN A 339 -3.92 17.54 22.22
CA ASN A 339 -5.18 17.45 22.96
C ASN A 339 -5.78 18.83 23.26
N GLU A 340 -4.96 19.76 23.77
CA GLU A 340 -5.39 21.15 24.00
C GLU A 340 -5.84 21.82 22.69
N ALA A 341 -5.19 21.51 21.57
CA ALA A 341 -5.60 22.00 20.25
C ALA A 341 -6.97 21.44 19.83
N VAL A 342 -7.20 20.14 20.04
CA VAL A 342 -8.49 19.48 19.76
C VAL A 342 -9.61 20.12 20.59
N GLU A 343 -9.42 20.25 21.90
CA GLU A 343 -10.41 20.84 22.82
C GLU A 343 -10.84 22.26 22.39
N ILE A 344 -9.87 23.10 21.99
CA ILE A 344 -10.16 24.47 21.54
C ILE A 344 -10.92 24.47 20.22
N LEU A 345 -10.56 23.59 19.29
CA LEU A 345 -11.26 23.49 18.01
C LEU A 345 -12.66 22.89 18.16
N GLU A 346 -12.87 21.97 19.09
CA GLU A 346 -14.20 21.47 19.47
C GLU A 346 -15.08 22.57 20.07
N GLU A 347 -14.53 23.35 21.01
CA GLU A 347 -15.19 24.52 21.62
C GLU A 347 -15.61 25.51 20.53
N MET A 348 -14.73 25.78 19.56
CA MET A 348 -15.00 26.69 18.44
C MET A 348 -16.02 26.13 17.44
N ALA A 349 -15.99 24.82 17.17
CA ALA A 349 -16.96 24.16 16.30
C ALA A 349 -18.37 24.06 16.94
N GLY A 350 -18.44 24.17 18.28
CA GLY A 350 -19.65 23.95 19.07
C GLY A 350 -20.02 22.47 19.14
N GLN A 351 -19.03 21.58 19.08
CA GLN A 351 -19.19 20.14 19.30
C GLN A 351 -18.95 19.83 20.79
N PRO A 352 -19.60 18.81 21.37
CA PRO A 352 -19.34 18.41 22.74
C PRO A 352 -17.86 17.98 22.87
N VAL A 353 -17.19 18.49 23.91
CA VAL A 353 -15.81 18.10 24.23
C VAL A 353 -15.79 16.59 24.48
N VAL A 354 -15.06 15.84 23.67
CA VAL A 354 -14.95 14.38 23.84
C VAL A 354 -13.94 14.14 24.97
N ALA A 355 -14.46 13.74 26.13
CA ALA A 355 -13.69 13.49 27.35
C ALA A 355 -12.97 12.14 27.34
#